data_AF-A0AAU6NYB6-F1
#
_entry.id   AF-A0AAU6NYB6-F1
#
_cell.length_a   1.000
_cell.length_b   1.000
_cell.length_c   1.000
_cell.angle_alpha   90.00
_cell.angle_beta   90.00
_cell.angle_gamma   90.00
#
_symmetry.space_group_name_H-M   'P 1'
#
loop_
_entity.id
_entity.type
_entity.pdbx_description
1 polymer ?
#
loop_
_entity_poly.entity_id
_entity_poly.type
_entity_poly.pdbx_seq_one_letter_code
_entity_poly.pdbx_strand_id
1 'polypeptide(L)'
;MAFGAGHVQDMNNRMKQNRAQRPSNRPKFKENNRDGIYSTDKKTERPNFKTVPEKELTEIKKRIRKRAEKKQRKERLIFGIFIVCGLISIIGILIWLN
;
A
#
# COMPACT_ATOMS: atom_id res chain seq x y z
N MET A 1 3.23 -21.46 -11.49
CA MET A 1 3.91 -21.38 -10.18
C MET A 1 5.37 -21.05 -10.44
N ALA A 2 5.80 -19.81 -10.26
CA ALA A 2 7.18 -19.41 -10.56
C ALA A 2 8.10 -19.88 -9.42
N PHE A 3 8.85 -20.97 -9.66
CA PHE A 3 9.72 -21.69 -8.74
C PHE A 3 10.98 -20.90 -8.33
N GLY A 4 10.84 -19.72 -7.71
CA GLY A 4 11.98 -18.99 -7.14
C GLY A 4 11.65 -17.59 -6.63
N ALA A 5 10.72 -16.89 -7.27
CA ALA A 5 10.41 -15.49 -6.92
C ALA A 5 9.77 -15.35 -5.52
N GLY A 6 8.90 -16.28 -5.13
CA GLY A 6 8.24 -16.27 -3.81
C GLY A 6 9.21 -16.50 -2.65
N HIS A 7 10.19 -17.40 -2.83
CA HIS A 7 11.20 -17.70 -1.81
C HIS A 7 12.15 -16.51 -1.59
N VAL A 8 12.59 -15.86 -2.67
CA VAL A 8 13.42 -14.65 -2.57
C VAL A 8 12.65 -13.49 -1.92
N GLN A 9 11.36 -13.36 -2.22
CA GLN A 9 10.51 -12.36 -1.61
C GLN A 9 10.27 -12.63 -0.11
N ASP A 10 10.09 -13.89 0.28
CA ASP A 10 9.99 -14.30 1.68
C ASP A 10 11.28 -14.00 2.45
N MET A 11 12.44 -14.35 1.87
CA MET A 11 13.75 -14.02 2.45
C MET A 11 13.92 -12.51 2.66
N ASN A 12 13.53 -11.69 1.68
CA ASN A 12 13.55 -10.24 1.81
C ASN A 12 12.63 -9.72 2.91
N ASN A 13 11.43 -10.30 3.05
CA ASN A 13 10.49 -9.93 4.11
C ASN A 13 11.01 -10.31 5.49
N ARG A 14 11.59 -11.50 5.65
CA ARG A 14 12.22 -11.96 6.90
C ARG A 14 13.39 -11.07 7.30
N MET A 15 14.23 -10.66 6.35
CA MET A 15 15.32 -9.71 6.61
C MET A 15 14.81 -8.35 7.11
N LYS A 16 13.72 -7.82 6.54
CA LYS A 16 13.10 -6.58 6.99
C LYS A 16 12.52 -6.71 8.40
N GLN A 17 11.83 -7.80 8.69
CA GLN A 17 11.27 -8.08 10.01
C GLN A 17 12.37 -8.22 11.08
N ASN A 18 13.44 -8.95 10.78
CA ASN A 18 14.60 -9.10 11.67
C ASN A 18 15.27 -7.75 11.97
N ARG A 19 15.37 -6.86 10.98
CA ARG A 19 15.90 -5.50 11.18
C ARG A 19 15.00 -4.67 12.09
N ALA A 20 13.68 -4.77 11.93
CA ALA A 20 12.71 -4.07 12.77
C ALA A 20 12.71 -4.60 14.22
N GLN A 21 12.97 -5.89 14.41
CA GLN A 21 13.03 -6.54 15.72
C GLN A 21 14.37 -6.34 16.47
N ARG A 22 15.35 -5.64 15.90
CA ARG A 22 16.63 -5.36 16.58
C ARG A 22 16.37 -4.61 17.88
N PRO A 23 17.02 -4.96 19.00
CA PRO A 23 16.86 -4.26 20.29
C PRO A 23 17.08 -2.74 20.20
N SER A 24 17.94 -2.27 19.30
CA SER A 24 18.17 -0.85 19.02
C SER A 24 16.97 -0.13 18.39
N ASN A 25 16.12 -0.87 17.67
CA ASN A 25 14.92 -0.36 16.99
C ASN A 25 13.64 -0.65 17.77
N ARG A 26 13.70 -1.52 18.79
CA ARG A 26 12.61 -1.68 19.74
C ARG A 26 12.51 -0.38 20.53
N PRO A 27 11.33 0.27 20.61
CA PRO A 27 11.16 1.35 21.56
C PRO A 27 11.48 0.76 22.94
N LYS A 28 12.47 1.33 23.63
CA LYS A 28 12.77 0.94 25.01
C LYS A 28 11.43 0.90 25.75
N PHE A 29 11.17 -0.18 26.48
CA PHE A 29 10.01 -0.27 27.36
C PHE A 29 10.09 0.93 28.29
N LYS A 30 9.23 1.94 28.06
CA LYS A 30 9.09 3.08 28.95
C LYS A 30 8.33 2.53 30.15
N GLU A 31 9.09 2.00 31.09
CA GLU A 31 8.60 1.32 32.29
C GLU A 31 7.61 2.17 33.11
N ASN A 32 7.60 3.49 32.89
CA ASN A 32 6.71 4.44 33.54
C ASN A 32 5.88 5.25 32.53
N ASN A 33 4.87 4.63 31.91
CA ASN A 33 3.92 5.30 31.00
C ASN A 33 2.51 5.41 31.60
N ARG A 34 2.40 5.47 32.94
CA ARG A 34 1.10 5.62 33.66
C ARG A 34 0.47 7.00 33.48
N ASP A 35 1.24 8.03 33.14
CA ASP A 35 0.72 9.41 33.05
C ASP A 35 -0.05 9.71 31.76
N GLY A 36 0.01 8.84 30.75
CA GLY A 36 -0.53 9.13 29.41
C GLY A 36 -1.87 8.50 29.05
N ILE A 37 -2.49 7.72 29.94
CA ILE A 37 -3.77 7.04 29.64
C ILE A 37 -4.97 7.94 29.96
N TYR A 38 -4.85 8.80 30.99
CA TYR A 38 -5.91 9.71 31.43
C TYR A 38 -5.58 11.20 31.25
N SER A 39 -4.44 11.54 30.64
CA SER A 39 -4.11 12.92 30.32
C SER A 39 -5.04 13.43 29.20
N THR A 40 -5.97 14.31 29.56
CA THR A 40 -6.89 15.04 28.67
C THR A 40 -6.17 15.89 27.61
N ASP A 41 -4.85 16.03 27.74
CA ASP A 41 -3.96 16.82 26.88
C ASP A 41 -3.04 15.97 25.99
N LYS A 42 -3.51 14.85 25.44
CA LYS A 42 -2.85 14.28 24.25
C LYS A 42 -3.13 15.20 23.07
N LYS A 43 -2.42 16.32 22.98
CA LYS A 43 -2.17 16.99 21.70
C LYS A 43 -1.39 15.99 20.85
N THR A 44 -2.11 15.17 20.10
CA THR A 44 -1.57 14.40 19.00
C THR A 44 -0.77 15.40 18.16
N GLU A 45 0.55 15.24 18.13
CA GLU A 45 1.41 16.06 17.28
C GLU A 45 0.88 15.90 15.86
N ARG A 46 0.16 16.93 15.38
CA ARG A 46 -0.42 16.91 14.05
C ARG A 46 0.75 16.85 13.07
N PRO A 47 0.72 15.97 12.07
CA PRO A 47 1.78 15.94 11.07
C PRO A 47 1.94 17.33 10.48
N ASN A 48 3.14 17.90 10.60
CA ASN A 48 3.45 19.22 10.10
C ASN A 48 3.63 19.13 8.59
N PHE A 49 2.68 19.66 7.83
CA PHE A 49 2.73 19.65 6.38
C PHE A 49 3.53 20.83 5.86
N LYS A 50 4.38 20.59 4.85
CA LYS A 50 5.03 21.68 4.12
C LYS A 50 3.97 22.53 3.42
N THR A 51 3.95 23.82 3.74
CA THR A 51 3.14 24.80 3.03
C THR A 51 3.82 25.18 1.73
N VAL A 52 3.05 25.26 0.65
CA VAL A 52 3.52 25.67 -0.68
C VAL A 52 2.64 26.82 -1.18
N PRO A 53 3.15 27.74 -2.01
CA PRO A 53 2.35 28.79 -2.62
C PRO A 53 1.15 28.22 -3.38
N GLU A 54 0.03 28.95 -3.42
CA GLU A 54 -1.22 28.47 -4.03
C GLU A 54 -1.04 28.07 -5.51
N LYS A 55 -0.24 28.83 -6.25
CA LYS A 55 0.06 28.53 -7.66
C LYS A 55 0.70 27.15 -7.80
N GLU A 56 1.74 26.86 -7.01
CA GLU A 56 2.40 25.55 -7.00
C GLU A 56 1.47 24.43 -6.52
N LEU A 57 0.62 24.72 -5.53
CA LEU A 57 -0.37 23.76 -5.03
C LEU A 57 -1.34 23.32 -6.13
N THR A 58 -1.83 24.26 -6.95
CA THR A 58 -2.74 23.92 -8.06
C THR A 58 -2.06 23.06 -9.12
N GLU A 59 -0.79 23.32 -9.41
CA GLU A 59 -0.01 22.51 -10.35
C GLU A 59 0.27 21.10 -9.83
N ILE A 60 0.60 20.98 -8.54
CA ILE A 60 0.79 19.68 -7.88
C ILE A 60 -0.52 18.88 -7.94
N LYS A 61 -1.65 19.47 -7.56
CA LYS A 61 -2.98 18.82 -7.64
C LYS A 61 -3.31 18.37 -9.06
N LYS A 62 -3.10 19.23 -10.07
CA LYS A 62 -3.32 18.90 -11.49
C LYS A 62 -2.44 17.73 -11.93
N ARG A 63 -1.16 17.71 -11.55
CA ARG A 63 -0.23 16.61 -11.86
C ARG A 63 -0.67 15.29 -11.23
N ILE A 64 -1.07 15.32 -9.96
CA ILE A 64 -1.56 14.12 -9.24
C ILE A 64 -2.81 13.57 -9.94
N ARG A 65 -3.78 14.44 -10.27
CA ARG A 65 -5.02 14.04 -10.95
C ARG A 65 -4.73 13.39 -12.32
N LYS A 66 -3.91 14.02 -13.16
CA LYS A 66 -3.53 13.46 -14.47
C LYS A 66 -2.85 12.10 -14.35
N ARG A 67 -1.97 11.92 -13.37
CA ARG A 67 -1.30 10.62 -13.11
C ARG A 67 -2.31 9.56 -12.66
N ALA A 68 -3.22 9.91 -11.76
CA ALA A 68 -4.26 9.00 -11.28
C ALA A 68 -5.19 8.57 -12.42
N GLU A 69 -5.66 9.50 -13.26
CA GLU A 69 -6.51 9.20 -14.40
C GLU A 69 -5.81 8.27 -15.41
N LYS A 70 -4.52 8.50 -15.70
CA LYS A 70 -3.74 7.62 -16.59
C LYS A 70 -3.58 6.22 -16.00
N LYS A 71 -3.36 6.12 -14.69
CA LYS A 71 -3.24 4.83 -13.99
C LYS A 71 -4.57 4.07 -13.99
N GLN A 72 -5.67 4.73 -13.64
CA GLN A 72 -7.01 4.12 -13.65
C GLN A 72 -7.41 3.61 -15.04
N ARG A 73 -7.09 4.34 -16.11
CA ARG A 73 -7.35 3.87 -17.48
C ARG A 73 -6.63 2.56 -17.79
N LYS A 74 -5.35 2.46 -17.42
CA LYS A 74 -4.57 1.22 -17.60
C LYS A 74 -5.13 0.08 -16.77
N GLU A 75 -5.46 0.32 -15.51
CA GLU A 75 -6.04 -0.69 -14.63
C GLU A 75 -7.38 -1.20 -15.18
N ARG A 76 -8.27 -0.31 -15.62
CA ARG A 76 -9.55 -0.70 -16.23
C ARG A 76 -9.37 -1.57 -17.47
N LEU A 77 -8.41 -1.24 -18.34
CA LEU A 77 -8.11 -2.08 -19.52
C LEU A 77 -7.61 -3.47 -19.11
N ILE A 78 -6.67 -3.54 -18.17
CA ILE A 78 -6.13 -4.81 -17.67
C ILE A 78 -7.24 -5.67 -17.04
N PHE A 79 -8.05 -5.08 -16.15
CA PHE A 79 -9.18 -5.78 -15.53
C PHE A 79 -10.21 -6.22 -16.57
N GLY A 80 -10.51 -5.38 -17.57
CA GLY A 80 -11.41 -5.73 -18.67
C GLY A 80 -10.94 -6.95 -19.45
N ILE A 81 -9.65 -7.01 -19.79
CA ILE A 81 -9.06 -8.18 -20.47
C ILE A 81 -9.21 -9.44 -19.60
N PHE A 82 -8.87 -9.37 -18.31
CA PHE A 82 -9.02 -10.51 -17.41
C PHE A 82 -10.46 -11.01 -17.28
N ILE A 83 -11.43 -10.09 -17.20
CA ILE A 83 -12.85 -10.46 -17.14
C ILE A 83 -13.27 -11.18 -18.43
N VAL A 84 -12.91 -10.64 -19.60
CA VAL A 84 -13.25 -11.26 -20.89
C VAL A 84 -12.61 -12.64 -21.03
N CYS A 85 -11.31 -12.77 -20.73
CA CYS A 85 -10.62 -14.06 -20.76
C CYS A 85 -11.23 -15.06 -19.77
N GLY A 86 -11.62 -14.60 -18.58
CA GLY A 86 -12.30 -15.41 -17.57
C GLY A 86 -13.65 -15.93 -18.06
N LEU A 87 -14.48 -15.07 -18.65
CA LEU A 87 -15.78 -15.45 -19.21
C LEU A 87 -15.63 -16.46 -20.36
N ILE A 88 -14.69 -16.24 -21.29
CA ILE A 88 -14.42 -17.19 -22.38
C ILE A 88 -14.00 -18.55 -21.82
N SER A 89 -13.15 -18.57 -20.80
CA SER A 89 -12.70 -19.82 -20.17
C SER A 89 -13.86 -20.58 -19.52
N ILE A 90 -14.76 -19.87 -18.83
CA ILE A 90 -15.96 -20.47 -18.21
C ILE A 90 -16.88 -21.07 -19.28
N ILE A 91 -17.14 -20.33 -20.37
CA ILE A 91 -17.98 -20.82 -21.48
C ILE A 91 -17.35 -22.07 -22.12
N GLY A 92 -16.04 -22.05 -22.36
CA GLY A 92 -15.32 -23.21 -22.91
C GLY A 92 -15.42 -24.45 -22.02
N ILE A 93 -15.33 -24.28 -20.70
CA ILE A 93 -15.50 -25.37 -19.73
C ILE A 93 -16.93 -25.90 -19.73
N LEU A 94 -17.94 -25.02 -19.80
CA LEU A 94 -19.35 -25.42 -19.85
C LEU A 94 -19.67 -26.22 -21.10
N ILE A 95 -19.15 -25.83 -22.27
CA ILE A 95 -19.30 -26.58 -23.52
C ILE A 95 -18.59 -27.93 -23.42
N TRP A 96 -17.43 -28.00 -22.77
CA TRP A 96 -16.70 -29.26 -22.62
C TRP A 96 -17.37 -30.25 -21.66
N LEU A 97 -18.04 -29.75 -20.62
CA LEU A 97 -18.74 -30.56 -19.63
C LEU A 97 -20.11 -31.09 -20.09
N ASN A 98 -20.69 -30.48 -21.13
CA ASN A 98 -22.02 -30.82 -21.66
C ASN A 98 -21.93 -31.59 -22.97
#